data_AF-A0A1Q2L605-F1
#
_entry.id   AF-A0A1Q2L605-F1
#
_cell.length_a   1.000
_cell.length_b   1.000
_cell.length_c   1.000
_cell.angle_alpha   90.00
_cell.angle_beta   90.00
_cell.angle_gamma   90.00
#
_symmetry.space_group_name_H-M   'P 1'
#
loop_
_entity.id
_entity.type
_entity.pdbx_description
1 polymer ?
#
loop_
_entity_poly.entity_id
_entity_poly.type
_entity_poly.pdbx_seq_one_letter_code
_entity_poly.pdbx_strand_id
1 'polypeptide(L)'
;MSAYERLAPQFLTAQHRQSFYQALSKFLPIEQRSSEYQSALFIMTSTDELIEKMLPYFTKTGFQAQEMFAEEDFSSRYRKMAMLAVNLYNGDYEEPILDIITDLDPSMFQTMLQALIIRKYGVKSL
;
A
#
# COMPACT_ATOMS: atom_id res chain seq x y z
N MET A 1 3.07 26.63 7.52
CA MET A 1 3.20 25.23 7.09
C MET A 1 4.31 25.09 6.06
N SER A 2 5.35 24.31 6.34
CA SER A 2 6.43 24.02 5.39
C SER A 2 5.91 23.12 4.25
N ALA A 3 6.61 23.09 3.12
CA ALA A 3 6.29 22.16 2.02
C ALA A 3 6.36 20.68 2.47
N TYR A 4 7.18 20.36 3.48
CA TYR A 4 7.34 19.01 4.01
C TYR A 4 6.21 18.58 4.95
N GLU A 5 5.60 19.51 5.68
CA GLU A 5 4.43 19.20 6.54
C GLU A 5 3.21 18.79 5.69
N ARG A 6 3.13 19.26 4.44
CA ARG A 6 2.09 18.83 3.48
C ARG A 6 2.30 17.41 2.93
N LEU A 7 3.47 16.81 3.16
CA LEU A 7 3.84 15.48 2.65
C LEU A 7 3.81 14.41 3.75
N ALA A 8 3.38 14.76 4.96
CA ALA A 8 3.13 13.77 6.00
C ALA A 8 2.00 12.82 5.55
N PRO A 9 2.14 11.49 5.73
CA PRO A 9 1.12 10.54 5.33
C PRO A 9 -0.22 10.84 6.01
N GLN A 10 -1.28 10.98 5.21
CA GLN A 10 -2.64 11.16 5.72
C GLN A 10 -3.34 9.80 5.78
N PHE A 11 -3.34 9.19 6.96
CA PHE A 11 -4.07 7.94 7.18
C PHE A 11 -5.58 8.17 7.17
N LEU A 12 -6.33 7.25 6.57
CA LEU A 12 -7.79 7.29 6.51
C LEU A 12 -8.42 7.30 7.91
N THR A 13 -7.87 6.49 8.82
CA THR A 13 -8.35 6.32 10.19
C THR A 13 -7.18 6.08 11.15
N ALA A 14 -7.42 6.23 12.45
CA ALA A 14 -6.46 5.83 13.47
C ALA A 14 -6.13 4.33 13.40
N GLN A 15 -7.11 3.49 13.04
CA GLN A 15 -6.92 2.06 12.84
C GLN A 15 -5.99 1.78 11.68
N HIS A 16 -6.17 2.44 10.53
CA HIS A 16 -5.25 2.31 9.39
C HIS A 16 -3.82 2.68 9.80
N ARG A 17 -3.63 3.80 10.51
CA ARG A 17 -2.31 4.18 11.06
C ARG A 17 -1.70 3.09 11.94
N GLN A 18 -2.50 2.51 12.82
CA GLN A 18 -2.04 1.45 13.72
C GLN A 18 -1.66 0.18 12.94
N SER A 19 -2.53 -0.30 12.06
CA SER A 19 -2.29 -1.48 11.21
C SER A 19 -1.02 -1.30 10.36
N PHE A 20 -0.82 -0.11 9.79
CA PHE A 20 0.37 0.23 9.01
C PHE A 20 1.67 0.05 9.82
N TYR A 21 1.79 0.72 10.97
CA TYR A 21 3.02 0.64 11.77
C TYR A 21 3.21 -0.74 12.40
N GLN A 22 2.12 -1.44 12.75
CA GLN A 22 2.20 -2.83 13.22
C GLN A 22 2.74 -3.75 12.12
N ALA A 23 2.26 -3.64 10.89
CA ALA A 23 2.74 -4.43 9.77
C ALA A 23 4.21 -4.08 9.43
N LEU A 24 4.55 -2.79 9.36
CA LEU A 24 5.90 -2.32 9.07
C LEU A 24 6.93 -2.82 10.09
N SER A 25 6.56 -2.87 11.38
CA SER A 25 7.46 -3.32 12.46
C SER A 25 7.94 -4.77 12.34
N LYS A 26 7.30 -5.59 11.49
CA LYS A 26 7.67 -7.01 11.25
C LYS A 26 8.88 -7.17 10.32
N PHE A 27 9.24 -6.11 9.60
CA PHE A 27 10.32 -6.09 8.61
C PHE A 27 11.65 -5.60 9.23
N LEU A 28 12.77 -5.82 8.53
CA LEU A 28 14.09 -5.37 8.95
C LEU A 28 14.20 -3.83 8.89
N PRO A 29 15.09 -3.20 9.68
CA PRO A 29 15.21 -1.74 9.69
C PRO A 29 15.48 -1.08 8.33
N ILE A 30 16.15 -1.79 7.41
CA ILE A 30 16.39 -1.30 6.05
C ILE A 30 15.10 -1.32 5.20
N GLU A 31 14.30 -2.38 5.33
CA GLU A 31 13.00 -2.53 4.67
C GLU A 31 11.98 -1.54 5.24
N GLN A 32 12.00 -1.32 6.56
CA GLN A 32 11.16 -0.32 7.22
C GLN A 32 11.38 1.10 6.69
N ARG A 33 12.57 1.39 6.15
CA ARG A 33 12.95 2.69 5.55
C ARG A 33 12.76 2.73 4.03
N SER A 34 12.45 1.60 3.39
CA SER A 34 12.21 1.52 1.95
C SER A 34 10.82 2.06 1.61
N SER A 35 10.76 2.96 0.62
CA SER A 35 9.48 3.54 0.20
C SER A 35 8.63 2.53 -0.60
N GLU A 36 9.25 1.51 -1.20
CA GLU A 36 8.58 0.33 -1.78
C GLU A 36 7.73 -0.37 -0.71
N TYR A 37 8.36 -0.80 0.39
CA TYR A 37 7.68 -1.48 1.49
C TYR A 37 6.61 -0.59 2.13
N GLN A 38 6.95 0.67 2.41
CA GLN A 38 6.03 1.61 3.05
C GLN A 38 4.79 1.89 2.17
N SER A 39 4.96 2.13 0.87
CA SER A 39 3.82 2.44 0.00
C SER A 39 2.90 1.23 -0.20
N ALA A 40 3.47 0.03 -0.37
CA ALA A 40 2.71 -1.20 -0.49
C ALA A 40 1.93 -1.50 0.80
N LEU A 41 2.58 -1.43 1.96
CA LEU A 41 1.91 -1.65 3.25
C LEU A 41 0.83 -0.61 3.55
N PHE A 42 0.99 0.63 3.11
CA PHE A 42 -0.04 1.66 3.27
C PHE A 42 -1.32 1.29 2.51
N ILE A 43 -1.21 0.67 1.33
CA ILE A 43 -2.40 0.16 0.64
C ILE A 43 -2.95 -1.08 1.35
N MET A 44 -2.10 -2.07 1.63
CA MET A 44 -2.50 -3.34 2.22
C MET A 44 -3.22 -3.17 3.57
N THR A 45 -2.86 -2.15 4.34
CA THR A 45 -3.41 -1.91 5.67
C THR A 45 -4.59 -0.94 5.71
N SER A 46 -5.08 -0.51 4.53
CA SER A 46 -6.16 0.49 4.41
C SER A 46 -7.56 -0.05 4.71
N THR A 47 -7.77 -1.37 4.55
CA THR A 47 -9.06 -2.05 4.81
C THR A 47 -8.83 -3.47 5.32
N ASP A 48 -9.79 -4.02 6.03
CA ASP A 48 -9.69 -5.38 6.58
C ASP A 48 -9.55 -6.45 5.48
N GLU A 49 -10.26 -6.29 4.34
CA GLU A 49 -10.15 -7.22 3.21
C GLU A 49 -8.73 -7.24 2.61
N LEU A 50 -8.08 -6.09 2.45
CA LEU A 50 -6.71 -6.04 1.95
C LEU A 50 -5.71 -6.57 2.99
N ILE A 51 -5.96 -6.36 4.29
CA ILE A 51 -5.15 -6.91 5.36
C ILE A 51 -5.18 -8.43 5.31
N GLU A 52 -6.39 -9.00 5.27
CA GLU A 52 -6.62 -10.44 5.29
C GLU A 52 -6.02 -11.13 4.06
N LYS A 53 -6.24 -10.56 2.88
CA LYS A 53 -5.87 -11.21 1.60
C LYS A 53 -4.46 -10.90 1.11
N MET A 54 -3.82 -9.81 1.56
CA MET A 54 -2.49 -9.42 1.04
C MET A 54 -1.35 -9.63 2.02
N LEU A 55 -1.52 -9.29 3.30
CA LEU A 55 -0.41 -9.37 4.26
C LEU A 55 0.18 -10.77 4.42
N PRO A 56 -0.58 -11.88 4.34
CA PRO A 56 0.02 -13.22 4.40
C PRO A 56 1.08 -13.47 3.32
N TYR A 57 0.95 -12.83 2.16
CA TYR A 57 1.84 -12.98 1.01
C TYR A 57 2.99 -11.96 1.01
N PHE A 58 3.00 -10.97 1.91
CA PHE A 58 4.09 -10.02 2.05
C PHE A 58 5.02 -10.40 3.20
N THR A 59 6.08 -11.11 2.85
CA THR A 59 7.00 -11.72 3.82
C THR A 59 8.38 -11.08 3.76
N LYS A 60 9.29 -11.53 4.64
CA LYS A 60 10.70 -11.09 4.66
C LYS A 60 11.46 -11.44 3.37
N THR A 61 10.96 -12.35 2.55
CA THR A 61 11.57 -12.68 1.26
C THR A 61 10.96 -11.88 0.10
N GLY A 62 10.07 -10.93 0.41
CA GLY A 62 9.38 -10.09 -0.56
C GLY A 62 7.90 -10.44 -0.69
N PHE A 63 7.30 -9.95 -1.78
CA PHE A 63 5.87 -10.06 -2.03
C PHE A 63 5.56 -11.17 -3.04
N GLN A 64 4.89 -12.23 -2.59
CA GLN A 64 4.43 -13.38 -3.36
C GLN A 64 3.13 -13.05 -4.13
N ALA A 65 3.21 -12.07 -5.02
CA ALA A 65 2.03 -11.52 -5.70
C ALA A 65 1.35 -12.50 -6.66
N GLN A 66 2.12 -13.39 -7.31
CA GLN A 66 1.56 -14.36 -8.25
C GLN A 66 0.71 -15.39 -7.52
N GLU A 67 1.22 -15.92 -6.41
CA GLU A 67 0.50 -16.85 -5.54
C GLU A 67 -0.76 -16.19 -4.96
N MET A 68 -0.64 -14.96 -4.44
CA MET A 68 -1.77 -14.20 -3.92
C MET A 68 -2.90 -14.07 -4.96
N PHE A 69 -2.61 -13.63 -6.19
CA PHE A 69 -3.64 -13.48 -7.22
C PHE A 69 -4.19 -14.80 -7.77
N ALA A 70 -3.51 -15.92 -7.52
CA ALA A 70 -4.00 -17.24 -7.88
C ALA A 70 -4.94 -17.82 -6.81
N GLU A 71 -4.71 -17.50 -5.53
CA GLU A 71 -5.43 -18.08 -4.39
C GLU A 71 -6.59 -17.20 -3.89
N GLU A 72 -6.44 -15.88 -3.93
CA GLU A 72 -7.39 -14.94 -3.35
C GLU A 72 -8.43 -14.45 -4.36
N ASP A 73 -9.71 -14.53 -3.97
CA ASP A 73 -10.81 -13.96 -4.74
C ASP A 73 -11.06 -12.49 -4.35
N PHE A 74 -10.51 -11.56 -5.12
CA PHE A 74 -10.74 -10.13 -4.94
C PHE A 74 -11.95 -9.65 -5.74
N SER A 75 -12.80 -8.83 -5.11
CA SER A 75 -13.70 -7.98 -5.91
C SER A 75 -12.90 -7.06 -6.85
N SER A 76 -13.49 -6.67 -7.98
CA SER A 76 -12.80 -5.84 -9.00
C SER A 76 -12.05 -4.63 -8.40
N ARG A 77 -12.70 -3.89 -7.50
CA ARG A 77 -12.10 -2.70 -6.84
C ARG A 77 -10.89 -3.04 -5.96
N TYR A 78 -10.97 -4.12 -5.17
CA TYR A 78 -9.86 -4.53 -4.30
C TYR A 78 -8.73 -5.16 -5.09
N ARG A 79 -9.04 -5.83 -6.20
CA ARG A 79 -8.04 -6.35 -7.15
C ARG A 79 -7.18 -5.21 -7.69
N LYS A 80 -7.78 -4.09 -8.09
CA LYS A 80 -7.08 -2.88 -8.55
C LYS A 80 -6.17 -2.28 -7.48
N MET A 81 -6.65 -2.18 -6.23
CA MET A 81 -5.81 -1.74 -5.11
C MET A 81 -4.66 -2.71 -4.84
N ALA A 82 -4.90 -4.01 -4.94
CA ALA A 82 -3.86 -5.02 -4.78
C ALA A 82 -2.79 -4.92 -5.88
N MET A 83 -3.21 -4.76 -7.14
CA MET A 83 -2.31 -4.56 -8.30
C MET A 83 -1.49 -3.29 -8.14
N LEU A 84 -2.10 -2.20 -7.68
CA LEU A 84 -1.39 -0.96 -7.36
C LEU A 84 -0.32 -1.18 -6.29
N ALA A 85 -0.62 -1.90 -5.20
CA ALA A 85 0.37 -2.17 -4.16
C ALA A 85 1.56 -2.98 -4.68
N VAL A 86 1.31 -3.99 -5.53
CA VAL A 86 2.37 -4.76 -6.21
C VAL A 86 3.20 -3.84 -7.09
N ASN A 87 2.56 -3.03 -7.95
CA ASN A 87 3.25 -2.10 -8.84
C ASN A 87 4.12 -1.10 -8.05
N LEU A 88 3.63 -0.54 -6.94
CA LEU A 88 4.42 0.35 -6.09
C LEU A 88 5.61 -0.36 -5.43
N TYR A 89 5.49 -1.66 -5.13
CA TYR A 89 6.54 -2.45 -4.52
C TYR A 89 7.68 -2.78 -5.50
N ASN A 90 7.39 -3.41 -6.63
CA ASN A 90 8.40 -3.93 -7.57
C ASN A 90 8.21 -3.51 -9.03
N GLY A 91 7.13 -2.82 -9.37
CA GLY A 91 6.84 -2.40 -10.75
C GLY A 91 6.26 -3.50 -11.65
N ASP A 92 5.99 -4.70 -11.12
CA ASP A 92 5.69 -5.90 -11.92
C ASP A 92 4.19 -6.05 -12.28
N TYR A 93 3.49 -4.96 -12.61
CA TYR A 93 2.12 -5.06 -13.14
C TYR A 93 1.79 -3.90 -14.09
N GLU A 94 1.58 -4.22 -15.37
CA GLU A 94 1.38 -3.24 -16.46
C GLU A 94 -0.09 -2.80 -16.62
N GLU A 95 -0.82 -2.56 -15.52
CA GLU A 95 -2.14 -1.92 -15.65
C GLU A 95 -2.00 -0.39 -15.66
N PRO A 96 -2.56 0.31 -16.66
CA PRO A 96 -2.55 1.77 -16.68
C PRO A 96 -3.20 2.35 -15.43
N ILE A 97 -2.53 3.29 -14.76
CA ILE A 97 -3.07 3.99 -13.58
C ILE A 97 -4.46 4.60 -13.85
N LEU A 98 -4.74 5.02 -15.08
CA LEU A 98 -6.04 5.57 -15.47
C LEU A 98 -7.17 4.53 -15.32
N ASP A 99 -6.91 3.27 -15.65
CA ASP A 99 -7.88 2.18 -15.52
C ASP A 99 -8.10 1.83 -14.05
N ILE A 100 -7.08 2.01 -13.20
CA ILE A 100 -7.20 1.85 -11.75
C ILE A 100 -8.12 2.94 -11.17
N ILE A 101 -7.89 4.21 -11.52
CA ILE A 101 -8.55 5.37 -10.89
C ILE A 101 -10.07 5.42 -11.11
N THR A 102 -10.56 5.00 -12.27
CA THR A 102 -11.97 5.14 -12.66
C THR A 102 -12.96 4.40 -11.75
N ASP A 103 -12.52 3.32 -11.11
CA ASP A 103 -13.36 2.46 -10.27
C ASP A 103 -13.13 2.66 -8.77
N LEU A 104 -12.25 3.59 -8.37
CA LEU A 104 -11.97 3.85 -6.96
C LEU A 104 -13.04 4.74 -6.34
N ASP A 105 -13.56 4.33 -5.19
CA ASP A 105 -14.32 5.23 -4.33
C ASP A 105 -13.40 6.34 -3.75
N PRO A 106 -13.95 7.42 -3.18
CA PRO A 106 -13.14 8.53 -2.66
C PRO A 106 -12.07 8.11 -1.63
N SER A 107 -12.35 7.09 -0.80
CA SER A 107 -11.42 6.62 0.23
C SER A 107 -10.26 5.82 -0.37
N MET A 108 -10.55 4.98 -1.36
CA MET A 108 -9.54 4.24 -2.12
C MET A 108 -8.68 5.19 -2.96
N PHE A 109 -9.29 6.20 -3.58
CA PHE A 109 -8.58 7.22 -4.34
C PHE A 109 -7.63 8.03 -3.43
N GLN A 110 -8.10 8.45 -2.25
CA GLN A 110 -7.25 9.10 -1.26
C GLN A 110 -6.10 8.18 -0.82
N THR A 111 -6.36 6.89 -0.61
CA THR A 111 -5.34 5.89 -0.25
C THR A 111 -4.28 5.78 -1.33
N MET A 112 -4.68 5.69 -2.60
CA MET A 112 -3.78 5.66 -3.75
C MET A 112 -2.89 6.92 -3.77
N LEU A 113 -3.46 8.11 -3.65
CA LEU A 113 -2.68 9.35 -3.67
C LEU A 113 -1.63 9.39 -2.55
N GLN A 114 -2.01 8.98 -1.34
CA GLN A 114 -1.08 8.93 -0.22
C GLN A 114 0.00 7.86 -0.42
N ALA A 115 -0.34 6.69 -0.97
CA ALA A 115 0.63 5.66 -1.30
C ALA A 115 1.65 6.13 -2.35
N LEU A 116 1.22 6.90 -3.36
CA LEU A 116 2.11 7.51 -4.36
C LEU A 116 3.05 8.55 -3.74
N ILE A 117 2.54 9.39 -2.83
CA ILE A 117 3.35 10.36 -2.07
C ILE A 117 4.40 9.62 -1.24
N ILE A 118 3.99 8.56 -0.51
CA ILE A 118 4.89 7.72 0.28
C ILE A 118 5.92 7.04 -0.61
N ARG A 119 5.54 6.50 -1.77
CA ARG A 119 6.49 5.88 -2.70
C ARG A 119 7.59 6.85 -3.12
N LYS A 120 7.22 8.12 -3.35
CA LYS A 120 8.14 9.17 -3.77
C LYS A 120 9.06 9.68 -2.65
N TYR A 121 8.54 9.86 -1.44
CA TYR A 121 9.22 10.60 -0.37
C TYR A 121 9.53 9.78 0.90
N GLY A 122 8.99 8.57 0.99
CA GLY A 122 8.94 7.77 2.20
C GLY A 122 8.03 8.35 3.28
N VAL A 123 7.77 7.56 4.31
CA VAL A 123 7.21 8.03 5.57
C VAL A 123 8.35 8.65 6.38
N LYS A 124 8.41 9.98 6.43
CA LYS A 124 9.33 10.67 7.33
C LYS A 124 8.76 10.59 8.75
N SER A 125 9.53 10.02 9.67
CA SER A 125 9.30 10.29 11.09
C SER A 125 9.51 11.79 11.31
N LEU A 126 8.47 12.48 11.80
CA LEU A 126 8.63 13.79 12.42
C LEU A 126 9.56 13.66 13.64
#